data_AF-A0AAX4I620-F1
#
_entry.id   AF-A0AAX4I620-F1
#
_cell.length_a   1.000
_cell.length_b   1.000
_cell.length_c   1.000
_cell.angle_alpha   90.00
_cell.angle_beta   90.00
_cell.angle_gamma   90.00
#
_symmetry.space_group_name_H-M   'P 1'
#
loop_
_entity.id
_entity.type
_entity.pdbx_description
1 polymer ?
#
loop_
_entity_poly.entity_id
_entity_poly.type
_entity_poly.pdbx_seq_one_letter_code
_entity_poly.pdbx_strand_id
1 'polypeptide(L)'
;MSPVVENSVCLDIAIDHRIRRLFKPVSQPHTEPSKHVSRIEAEGRSLKLPIAEIEVTAKLAGPPVMGGIAVLLQQPRHNHPFEQGLDAVIADCETLRALDDIFSVVSCGTVDISENIAVIDLVPYVTKSLADVDDTRLKNAFHTSVETILDKRPDVLLCAGRLDMSHSRARKVKGSAYMLEHIAIGNKFGLDPKHPEIARIRPEGQKQKHELVKVRKVNGFHPSHAVNYHSHFSPLRQLQILIGAEVCGVYRNDWAEEQWMKDIRKHCSRYRSERATLSTKSRTRESPGPNKARGKMYTPEYQELYSEALSEIKSLADPLISSEETYGTLLASGLGEKCNDASLALRQMLRLKSRGWQGFSIAKKNEAALEKAAADTYRFAVETKRLLPSPTQASQDFDDVNSLEEIFRKNLDRISECITTVRPRVYALDLGGAADAFLQLAVDIETMLLELLEQQEEDLIIEGLLQELTSKIDKMSLAQVIKAVPQSQEVSSP
;
A
#
# COMPACT_ATOMS: atom_id res chain seq x y z
N MET A 1 -9.41 -14.46 21.33
CA MET A 1 -8.30 -13.74 20.70
C MET A 1 -7.63 -14.75 19.76
N SER A 2 -7.87 -14.63 18.46
CA SER A 2 -7.28 -15.49 17.42
C SER A 2 -5.87 -14.99 17.08
N PRO A 3 -4.93 -15.85 16.66
CA PRO A 3 -3.53 -15.47 16.51
C PRO A 3 -3.36 -14.46 15.38
N VAL A 4 -2.69 -13.36 15.71
CA VAL A 4 -2.51 -12.10 14.94
C VAL A 4 -1.59 -12.24 13.71
N VAL A 5 -1.23 -13.47 13.31
CA VAL A 5 -0.21 -13.73 12.28
C VAL A 5 -0.75 -13.65 10.85
N GLU A 6 -2.04 -13.92 10.60
CA GLU A 6 -2.56 -14.06 9.22
C GLU A 6 -2.67 -12.74 8.42
N ASN A 7 -2.49 -11.56 9.03
CA ASN A 7 -2.64 -10.25 8.37
C ASN A 7 -1.45 -9.29 8.58
N SER A 8 -0.23 -9.80 8.74
CA SER A 8 0.98 -8.98 8.95
C SER A 8 1.74 -8.63 7.68
N VAL A 9 1.45 -9.32 6.56
CA VAL A 9 2.12 -9.15 5.26
C VAL A 9 1.07 -8.96 4.16
N CYS A 10 1.29 -7.97 3.29
CA CYS A 10 0.52 -7.77 2.06
C CYS A 10 1.43 -7.16 1.01
N LEU A 11 1.29 -7.55 -0.26
CA LEU A 11 2.16 -7.07 -1.35
C LEU A 11 3.65 -7.25 -1.01
N ASP A 12 4.08 -8.42 -0.54
CA ASP A 12 5.47 -8.74 -0.14
C ASP A 12 6.13 -7.78 0.89
N ILE A 13 5.34 -7.01 1.65
CA ILE A 13 5.86 -6.11 2.68
C ILE A 13 5.17 -6.38 4.02
N ALA A 14 5.92 -6.19 5.12
CA ALA A 14 5.33 -6.05 6.43
C ALA A 14 4.44 -4.81 6.44
N ILE A 15 3.19 -4.97 6.86
CA ILE A 15 2.21 -3.88 6.87
C ILE A 15 2.47 -2.99 8.08
N ASP A 16 2.48 -1.67 7.86
CA ASP A 16 2.54 -0.69 8.95
C ASP A 16 1.47 -1.01 10.00
N HIS A 17 1.88 -1.21 11.25
CA HIS A 17 0.99 -1.60 12.35
C HIS A 17 -0.21 -0.67 12.53
N ARG A 18 -0.08 0.62 12.25
CA ARG A 18 -1.20 1.59 12.33
C ARG A 18 -2.22 1.35 11.22
N ILE A 19 -1.77 0.93 10.04
CA ILE A 19 -2.65 0.51 8.94
C ILE A 19 -3.36 -0.79 9.31
N ARG A 20 -2.65 -1.76 9.91
CA ARG A 20 -3.23 -3.06 10.33
C ARG A 20 -4.45 -2.88 11.25
N ARG A 21 -4.41 -1.89 12.15
CA ARG A 21 -5.54 -1.57 13.06
C ARG A 21 -6.81 -1.08 12.35
N LEU A 22 -6.72 -0.70 11.08
CA LEU A 22 -7.85 -0.26 10.27
C LEU A 22 -8.61 -1.43 9.63
N PHE A 23 -8.04 -2.63 9.65
CA PHE A 23 -8.59 -3.80 8.96
C PHE A 23 -9.83 -4.32 9.68
N LYS A 24 -10.91 -4.49 8.92
CA LYS A 24 -12.19 -4.96 9.46
C LYS A 24 -12.99 -5.67 8.37
N PRO A 25 -13.75 -6.73 8.73
CA PRO A 25 -14.74 -7.33 7.86
C PRO A 25 -15.64 -6.31 7.16
N VAL A 26 -15.94 -6.57 5.90
CA VAL A 26 -16.91 -5.81 5.11
C VAL A 26 -18.11 -6.71 4.85
N SER A 27 -19.29 -6.28 5.28
CA SER A 27 -20.51 -7.07 5.13
C SER A 27 -21.68 -6.17 4.77
N GLN A 28 -21.93 -6.01 3.47
CA GLN A 28 -23.07 -5.27 2.95
C GLN A 28 -23.60 -5.96 1.68
N PRO A 29 -24.62 -6.84 1.80
CA PRO A 29 -25.16 -7.53 0.63
C PRO A 29 -25.98 -6.55 -0.21
N HIS A 30 -25.65 -6.46 -1.50
CA HIS A 30 -26.47 -5.78 -2.49
C HIS A 30 -27.24 -6.79 -3.34
N THR A 31 -28.53 -6.54 -3.52
CA THR A 31 -29.44 -7.45 -4.25
C THR A 31 -30.17 -6.75 -5.40
N GLU A 32 -30.14 -5.42 -5.48
CA GLU A 32 -30.79 -4.68 -6.55
C GLU A 32 -30.08 -4.94 -7.88
N PRO A 33 -30.76 -5.48 -8.91
CA PRO A 33 -30.12 -5.82 -10.18
C PRO A 33 -29.57 -4.58 -10.93
N SER A 34 -28.46 -4.75 -11.63
CA SER A 34 -27.88 -3.71 -12.49
C SER A 34 -27.51 -4.25 -13.88
N LYS A 35 -27.55 -3.37 -14.89
CA LYS A 35 -27.30 -3.71 -16.30
C LYS A 35 -25.84 -3.50 -16.75
N HIS A 36 -24.96 -3.03 -15.86
CA HIS A 36 -23.58 -2.68 -16.19
C HIS A 36 -22.77 -3.84 -16.78
N VAL A 37 -22.95 -5.07 -16.27
CA VAL A 37 -22.28 -6.27 -16.81
C VAL A 37 -22.73 -6.52 -18.25
N SER A 38 -24.04 -6.57 -18.50
CA SER A 38 -24.58 -6.80 -19.86
C SER A 38 -24.19 -5.68 -20.83
N ARG A 39 -23.97 -4.44 -20.35
CA ARG A 39 -23.45 -3.35 -21.18
C ARG A 39 -22.02 -3.61 -21.62
N ILE A 40 -21.15 -4.04 -20.72
CA ILE A 40 -19.75 -4.42 -21.03
C ILE A 40 -19.72 -5.59 -22.02
N GLU A 41 -20.60 -6.58 -21.86
CA GLU A 41 -20.73 -7.69 -22.82
C GLU A 41 -21.20 -7.22 -24.19
N ALA A 42 -22.23 -6.37 -24.23
CA ALA A 42 -22.78 -5.84 -25.48
C ALA A 42 -21.73 -5.03 -26.26
N GLU A 43 -20.91 -4.24 -25.56
CA GLU A 43 -19.79 -3.53 -26.20
C GLU A 43 -18.75 -4.50 -26.75
N GLY A 44 -18.34 -5.51 -25.97
CA GLY A 44 -17.38 -6.51 -26.44
C GLY A 44 -17.87 -7.26 -27.71
N ARG A 45 -19.16 -7.60 -27.76
CA ARG A 45 -19.79 -8.21 -28.92
C ARG A 45 -19.87 -7.26 -30.12
N SER A 46 -20.17 -5.97 -29.88
CA SER A 46 -20.22 -4.95 -30.95
C SER A 46 -18.87 -4.81 -31.66
N LEU A 47 -17.79 -5.00 -30.91
CA LEU A 47 -16.40 -4.97 -31.37
C LEU A 47 -15.91 -6.28 -31.97
N LYS A 48 -16.73 -7.34 -31.94
CA LYS A 48 -16.40 -8.69 -32.44
C LYS A 48 -15.14 -9.27 -31.79
N LEU A 49 -14.96 -9.04 -30.49
CA LEU A 49 -13.84 -9.56 -29.72
C LEU A 49 -13.98 -11.06 -29.44
N PRO A 50 -12.89 -11.77 -29.11
CA PRO A 50 -12.95 -13.15 -28.65
C PRO A 50 -13.91 -13.33 -27.47
N ILE A 51 -14.69 -14.40 -27.47
CA ILE A 51 -15.71 -14.66 -26.44
C ILE A 51 -15.08 -14.71 -25.04
N ALA A 52 -13.92 -15.35 -24.90
CA ALA A 52 -13.21 -15.44 -23.62
C ALA A 52 -12.80 -14.07 -23.05
N GLU A 53 -12.37 -13.13 -23.91
CA GLU A 53 -12.06 -11.76 -23.48
C GLU A 53 -13.32 -11.03 -22.97
N ILE A 54 -14.44 -11.19 -23.66
CA ILE A 54 -15.73 -10.60 -23.26
C ILE A 54 -16.18 -11.18 -21.91
N GLU A 55 -16.14 -12.50 -21.75
CA GLU A 55 -16.59 -13.17 -20.53
C GLU A 55 -15.73 -12.80 -19.31
N VAL A 56 -14.40 -12.79 -19.45
CA VAL A 56 -13.52 -12.41 -18.34
C VAL A 56 -13.69 -10.93 -17.99
N THR A 57 -13.81 -10.05 -18.99
CA THR A 57 -14.02 -8.62 -18.74
C THR A 57 -15.38 -8.36 -18.06
N ALA A 58 -16.42 -9.08 -18.46
CA ALA A 58 -17.73 -9.02 -17.83
C ALA A 58 -17.73 -9.55 -16.39
N LYS A 59 -17.01 -10.65 -16.13
CA LYS A 59 -16.82 -11.18 -14.77
C LYS A 59 -16.10 -10.20 -13.86
N LEU A 60 -15.00 -9.59 -14.33
CA LEU A 60 -14.31 -8.52 -13.60
C LEU A 60 -15.22 -7.33 -13.29
N ALA A 61 -16.13 -6.98 -14.21
CA ALA A 61 -17.08 -5.89 -14.00
C ALA A 61 -18.24 -6.25 -13.05
N GLY A 62 -18.40 -7.52 -12.67
CA GLY A 62 -19.43 -8.00 -11.75
C GLY A 62 -19.18 -7.60 -10.29
N PRO A 63 -20.09 -7.93 -9.36
CA PRO A 63 -21.34 -8.67 -9.56
C PRO A 63 -22.45 -7.80 -10.21
N PRO A 64 -23.47 -8.40 -10.87
CA PRO A 64 -24.52 -7.71 -11.65
C PRO A 64 -25.60 -7.04 -10.78
N VAL A 65 -25.20 -6.39 -9.69
CA VAL A 65 -26.04 -5.66 -8.74
C VAL A 65 -25.59 -4.21 -8.62
N MET A 66 -26.47 -3.30 -8.20
CA MET A 66 -26.11 -1.92 -7.88
C MET A 66 -25.35 -1.82 -6.56
N GLY A 67 -24.64 -0.71 -6.33
CA GLY A 67 -23.90 -0.46 -5.09
C GLY A 67 -22.57 -1.21 -5.01
N GLY A 68 -22.03 -1.34 -3.81
CA GLY A 68 -20.76 -2.00 -3.53
C GLY A 68 -19.54 -1.15 -3.88
N ILE A 69 -18.39 -1.81 -3.87
CA ILE A 69 -17.11 -1.21 -4.24
C ILE A 69 -16.88 -1.42 -5.74
N ALA A 70 -16.45 -0.37 -6.42
CA ALA A 70 -15.91 -0.47 -7.77
C ALA A 70 -14.49 0.12 -7.84
N VAL A 71 -13.66 -0.45 -8.70
CA VAL A 71 -12.30 0.02 -8.99
C VAL A 71 -12.23 0.41 -10.46
N LEU A 72 -11.83 1.65 -10.72
CA LEU A 72 -11.62 2.13 -12.08
C LEU A 72 -10.13 2.17 -12.40
N LEU A 73 -9.67 1.29 -13.28
CA LEU A 73 -8.31 1.16 -13.78
C LEU A 73 -8.09 1.90 -15.11
N GLN A 74 -6.88 1.80 -15.66
CA GLN A 74 -6.52 2.50 -16.90
C GLN A 74 -7.08 1.81 -18.14
N GLN A 75 -6.59 0.62 -18.45
CA GLN A 75 -6.88 -0.14 -19.65
C GLN A 75 -6.41 -1.60 -19.47
N PRO A 76 -6.99 -2.57 -20.20
CA PRO A 76 -6.58 -3.96 -20.09
C PRO A 76 -5.20 -4.20 -20.70
N ARG A 77 -4.49 -5.22 -20.19
CA ARG A 77 -3.20 -5.68 -20.74
C ARG A 77 -3.44 -6.45 -22.04
N HIS A 78 -2.60 -6.25 -23.05
CA HIS A 78 -2.77 -6.85 -24.39
C HIS A 78 -2.58 -8.37 -24.48
N ASN A 79 -2.05 -9.00 -23.43
CA ASN A 79 -1.66 -10.41 -23.43
C ASN A 79 -2.19 -11.13 -22.18
N HIS A 80 -3.41 -10.82 -21.74
CA HIS A 80 -4.07 -11.59 -20.69
C HIS A 80 -4.40 -13.02 -21.17
N PRO A 81 -4.28 -14.04 -20.32
CA PRO A 81 -4.64 -15.42 -20.66
C PRO A 81 -6.16 -15.64 -20.59
N PHE A 82 -6.95 -14.89 -21.37
CA PHE A 82 -8.42 -14.91 -21.29
C PHE A 82 -9.02 -16.31 -21.46
N GLU A 83 -8.45 -17.13 -22.35
CA GLU A 83 -8.88 -18.52 -22.60
C GLU A 83 -8.76 -19.44 -21.36
N GLN A 84 -8.00 -19.04 -20.35
CA GLN A 84 -7.82 -19.78 -19.10
C GLN A 84 -8.77 -19.32 -17.98
N GLY A 85 -9.62 -18.32 -18.25
CA GLY A 85 -10.62 -17.81 -17.31
C GLY A 85 -10.12 -16.71 -16.37
N LEU A 86 -11.01 -16.28 -15.46
CA LEU A 86 -10.81 -15.14 -14.58
C LEU A 86 -9.61 -15.34 -13.63
N ASP A 87 -9.56 -16.47 -12.94
CA ASP A 87 -8.53 -16.76 -11.94
C ASP A 87 -7.13 -16.73 -12.56
N ALA A 88 -6.98 -17.29 -13.76
CA ALA A 88 -5.73 -17.23 -14.51
C ALA A 88 -5.34 -15.79 -14.89
N VAL A 89 -6.32 -14.94 -15.24
CA VAL A 89 -6.09 -13.53 -15.56
C VAL A 89 -5.70 -12.72 -14.32
N ILE A 90 -6.33 -12.97 -13.17
CA ILE A 90 -5.96 -12.35 -11.89
C ILE A 90 -4.55 -12.79 -11.50
N ALA A 91 -4.30 -14.11 -11.51
CA ALA A 91 -3.01 -14.69 -11.14
C ALA A 91 -1.88 -14.22 -12.05
N ASP A 92 -2.09 -14.04 -13.35
CA ASP A 92 -1.03 -13.61 -14.28
C ASP A 92 -0.82 -12.07 -14.30
N CYS A 93 -1.77 -11.30 -13.78
CA CYS A 93 -1.71 -9.83 -13.77
C CYS A 93 -1.33 -9.27 -12.41
N GLU A 94 -0.09 -8.80 -12.26
CA GLU A 94 0.40 -8.16 -11.03
C GLU A 94 -0.49 -7.01 -10.52
N THR A 95 -1.21 -6.32 -11.42
CA THR A 95 -2.16 -5.27 -11.00
C THR A 95 -3.42 -5.84 -10.37
N LEU A 96 -3.99 -6.90 -10.96
CA LEU A 96 -5.20 -7.53 -10.44
C LEU A 96 -4.87 -8.32 -9.18
N ARG A 97 -3.77 -9.10 -9.17
CA ARG A 97 -3.28 -9.77 -7.97
C ARG A 97 -3.05 -8.80 -6.81
N ALA A 98 -2.44 -7.64 -7.07
CA ALA A 98 -2.26 -6.63 -6.02
C ALA A 98 -3.60 -6.12 -5.46
N LEU A 99 -4.61 -5.91 -6.30
CA LEU A 99 -5.94 -5.52 -5.81
C LEU A 99 -6.56 -6.65 -4.98
N ASP A 100 -6.47 -7.89 -5.45
CA ASP A 100 -6.98 -9.06 -4.75
C ASP A 100 -6.34 -9.22 -3.36
N ASP A 101 -5.00 -9.19 -3.30
CA ASP A 101 -4.23 -9.24 -2.05
C ASP A 101 -4.63 -8.11 -1.09
N ILE A 102 -4.73 -6.87 -1.58
CA ILE A 102 -5.11 -5.72 -0.75
C ILE A 102 -6.52 -5.91 -0.20
N PHE A 103 -7.51 -6.16 -1.05
CA PHE A 103 -8.90 -6.20 -0.61
C PHE A 103 -9.17 -7.41 0.30
N SER A 104 -8.55 -8.55 0.02
CA SER A 104 -8.60 -9.72 0.91
C SER A 104 -8.04 -9.38 2.29
N VAL A 105 -6.82 -8.82 2.38
CA VAL A 105 -6.20 -8.50 3.67
C VAL A 105 -6.95 -7.41 4.44
N VAL A 106 -7.27 -6.27 3.81
CA VAL A 106 -7.89 -5.13 4.53
C VAL A 106 -9.34 -5.39 4.96
N SER A 107 -10.00 -6.35 4.30
CA SER A 107 -11.35 -6.80 4.65
C SER A 107 -11.36 -8.04 5.54
N CYS A 108 -10.21 -8.50 6.02
CA CYS A 108 -10.10 -9.74 6.80
C CYS A 108 -10.71 -10.97 6.09
N GLY A 109 -10.49 -11.06 4.78
CA GLY A 109 -10.92 -12.18 3.93
C GLY A 109 -12.39 -12.17 3.52
N THR A 110 -13.14 -11.09 3.78
CA THR A 110 -14.57 -11.03 3.42
C THR A 110 -14.85 -10.46 2.03
N VAL A 111 -13.85 -9.89 1.38
CA VAL A 111 -13.96 -9.26 0.06
C VAL A 111 -12.80 -9.70 -0.83
N ASP A 112 -13.14 -10.20 -2.01
CA ASP A 112 -12.20 -10.45 -3.10
C ASP A 112 -12.66 -9.77 -4.40
N ILE A 113 -11.73 -9.63 -5.37
CA ILE A 113 -12.04 -8.93 -6.63
C ILE A 113 -12.79 -9.80 -7.64
N SER A 114 -12.91 -11.11 -7.41
CA SER A 114 -13.58 -12.04 -8.31
C SER A 114 -15.09 -12.11 -8.08
N GLU A 115 -15.53 -11.87 -6.84
CA GLU A 115 -16.94 -12.00 -6.46
C GLU A 115 -17.57 -10.69 -5.99
N ASN A 116 -16.82 -9.80 -5.34
CA ASN A 116 -17.40 -8.71 -4.57
C ASN A 116 -17.12 -7.30 -5.13
N ILE A 117 -16.07 -7.13 -5.93
CA ILE A 117 -15.63 -5.82 -6.42
C ILE A 117 -15.73 -5.75 -7.94
N ALA A 118 -16.39 -4.70 -8.44
CA ALA A 118 -16.43 -4.41 -9.86
C ALA A 118 -15.15 -3.71 -10.32
N VAL A 119 -14.30 -4.40 -11.06
CA VAL A 119 -13.09 -3.86 -11.71
C VAL A 119 -13.42 -3.47 -13.14
N ILE A 120 -13.31 -2.17 -13.43
CA ILE A 120 -13.65 -1.58 -14.73
C ILE A 120 -12.45 -0.77 -15.22
N ASP A 121 -12.19 -0.76 -16.52
CA ASP A 121 -11.16 0.11 -17.12
C ASP A 121 -11.76 1.43 -17.62
N LEU A 122 -10.98 2.51 -17.61
CA LEU A 122 -11.35 3.79 -18.24
C LEU A 122 -11.59 3.64 -19.75
N VAL A 123 -10.89 2.70 -20.40
CA VAL A 123 -11.06 2.38 -21.82
C VAL A 123 -11.18 0.86 -21.99
N PRO A 124 -12.36 0.27 -21.73
CA PRO A 124 -12.55 -1.18 -21.81
C PRO A 124 -12.26 -1.68 -23.24
N TYR A 125 -11.63 -2.85 -23.32
CA TYR A 125 -11.21 -3.48 -24.59
C TYR A 125 -10.26 -2.65 -25.46
N VAL A 126 -9.51 -1.71 -24.86
CA VAL A 126 -8.46 -0.96 -25.54
C VAL A 126 -7.10 -1.39 -25.01
N THR A 127 -6.45 -2.31 -25.71
CA THR A 127 -5.15 -2.89 -25.28
C THR A 127 -3.93 -2.21 -25.92
N LYS A 128 -4.14 -1.45 -27.00
CA LYS A 128 -3.09 -0.75 -27.74
C LYS A 128 -2.71 0.58 -27.06
N SER A 129 -1.59 1.15 -27.50
CA SER A 129 -1.24 2.53 -27.17
C SER A 129 -2.35 3.47 -27.62
N LEU A 130 -2.74 4.42 -26.77
CA LEU A 130 -3.80 5.38 -27.10
C LEU A 130 -3.46 6.20 -28.34
N ALA A 131 -2.19 6.41 -28.66
CA ALA A 131 -1.74 7.10 -29.87
C ALA A 131 -2.21 6.40 -31.15
N ASP A 132 -2.39 5.07 -31.10
CA ASP A 132 -2.71 4.23 -32.26
C ASP A 132 -4.21 3.92 -32.39
N VAL A 133 -5.02 4.43 -31.46
CA VAL A 133 -6.47 4.24 -31.43
C VAL A 133 -7.12 5.51 -31.98
N ASP A 134 -8.10 5.37 -32.88
CA ASP A 134 -8.81 6.55 -33.40
C ASP A 134 -9.69 7.22 -32.33
N ASP A 135 -9.96 8.51 -32.51
CA ASP A 135 -10.70 9.30 -31.54
C ASP A 135 -12.15 8.83 -31.34
N THR A 136 -12.78 8.24 -32.36
CA THR A 136 -14.15 7.74 -32.25
C THR A 136 -14.19 6.51 -31.36
N ARG A 137 -13.30 5.54 -31.62
CA ARG A 137 -13.14 4.35 -30.76
C ARG A 137 -12.81 4.73 -29.33
N LEU A 138 -11.90 5.67 -29.14
CA LEU A 138 -11.48 6.11 -27.81
C LEU A 138 -12.61 6.85 -27.06
N LYS A 139 -13.35 7.72 -27.75
CA LYS A 139 -14.53 8.40 -27.18
C LYS A 139 -15.59 7.39 -26.76
N ASN A 140 -15.86 6.38 -27.59
CA ASN A 140 -16.83 5.33 -27.27
C ASN A 140 -16.40 4.49 -26.07
N ALA A 141 -15.10 4.19 -25.95
CA ALA A 141 -14.56 3.45 -24.80
C ALA A 141 -14.74 4.24 -23.48
N PHE A 142 -14.36 5.52 -23.45
CA PHE A 142 -14.58 6.38 -22.27
C PHE A 142 -16.07 6.55 -21.94
N HIS A 143 -16.92 6.68 -22.97
CA HIS A 143 -18.36 6.74 -22.76
C HIS A 143 -18.89 5.44 -22.13
N THR A 144 -18.44 4.29 -22.64
CA THR A 144 -18.84 2.97 -22.12
C THR A 144 -18.43 2.81 -20.66
N SER A 145 -17.22 3.20 -20.27
CA SER A 145 -16.78 3.10 -18.87
C SER A 145 -17.63 3.98 -17.95
N VAL A 146 -17.95 5.21 -18.36
CA VAL A 146 -18.80 6.12 -17.58
C VAL A 146 -20.20 5.53 -17.42
N GLU A 147 -20.85 5.10 -18.50
CA GLU A 147 -22.19 4.52 -18.44
C GLU A 147 -22.23 3.23 -17.62
N THR A 148 -21.17 2.41 -17.67
CA THR A 148 -21.03 1.22 -16.82
C THR A 148 -21.02 1.60 -15.33
N ILE A 149 -20.27 2.64 -14.95
CA ILE A 149 -20.26 3.16 -13.58
C ILE A 149 -21.63 3.74 -13.19
N LEU A 150 -22.32 4.43 -14.11
CA LEU A 150 -23.65 4.99 -13.86
C LEU A 150 -24.72 3.92 -13.67
N ASP A 151 -24.61 2.80 -14.38
CA ASP A 151 -25.49 1.65 -14.20
C ASP A 151 -25.15 0.90 -12.89
N LYS A 152 -23.85 0.73 -12.58
CA LYS A 152 -23.39 0.08 -11.35
C LYS A 152 -23.76 0.88 -10.11
N ARG A 153 -23.74 2.21 -10.17
CA ARG A 153 -23.99 3.11 -9.03
C ARG A 153 -23.24 2.65 -7.77
N PRO A 154 -21.90 2.51 -7.83
CA PRO A 154 -21.15 2.02 -6.70
C PRO A 154 -21.27 2.98 -5.51
N ASP A 155 -21.34 2.44 -4.30
CA ASP A 155 -21.33 3.23 -3.08
C ASP A 155 -19.98 3.92 -2.90
N VAL A 156 -18.90 3.25 -3.34
CA VAL A 156 -17.53 3.78 -3.35
C VAL A 156 -16.82 3.39 -4.64
N LEU A 157 -16.24 4.39 -5.31
CA LEU A 157 -15.39 4.21 -6.49
C LEU A 157 -13.92 4.51 -6.15
N LEU A 158 -13.06 3.49 -6.20
CA LEU A 158 -11.61 3.68 -6.20
C LEU A 158 -11.18 4.18 -7.59
N CYS A 159 -10.76 5.44 -7.65
CA CYS A 159 -10.19 6.04 -8.85
C CYS A 159 -8.69 5.74 -8.90
N ALA A 160 -8.28 4.72 -9.65
CA ALA A 160 -6.88 4.33 -9.83
C ALA A 160 -6.38 4.58 -11.27
N GLY A 161 -7.30 4.70 -12.22
CA GLY A 161 -7.03 4.99 -13.62
C GLY A 161 -6.75 6.47 -13.89
N ARG A 162 -5.77 6.73 -14.76
CA ARG A 162 -5.59 8.03 -15.44
C ARG A 162 -4.83 7.80 -16.73
N LEU A 163 -5.32 8.37 -17.82
CA LEU A 163 -4.70 8.23 -19.12
C LEU A 163 -4.14 9.57 -19.60
N ASP A 164 -2.82 9.66 -19.70
CA ASP A 164 -2.16 10.87 -20.18
C ASP A 164 -2.27 10.96 -21.72
N MET A 165 -2.76 12.10 -22.18
CA MET A 165 -2.86 12.44 -23.61
C MET A 165 -2.79 13.96 -23.78
N SER A 166 -2.58 14.45 -25.00
CA SER A 166 -2.56 15.88 -25.28
C SER A 166 -3.87 16.54 -24.84
N HIS A 167 -3.79 17.78 -24.33
CA HIS A 167 -4.95 18.50 -23.80
C HIS A 167 -6.08 18.64 -24.85
N SER A 168 -5.72 18.91 -26.10
CA SER A 168 -6.67 19.00 -27.22
C SER A 168 -7.43 17.70 -27.44
N ARG A 169 -6.74 16.57 -27.39
CA ARG A 169 -7.34 15.25 -27.57
C ARG A 169 -8.19 14.85 -26.37
N ALA A 170 -7.69 15.05 -25.15
CA ALA A 170 -8.41 14.76 -23.91
C ALA A 170 -9.78 15.45 -23.89
N ARG A 171 -9.83 16.74 -24.24
CA ARG A 171 -11.07 17.53 -24.30
C ARG A 171 -12.08 16.98 -25.31
N LYS A 172 -11.61 16.34 -26.38
CA LYS A 172 -12.45 15.77 -27.43
C LYS A 172 -13.04 14.42 -27.05
N VAL A 173 -12.27 13.56 -26.36
CA VAL A 173 -12.63 12.14 -26.19
C VAL A 173 -13.08 11.75 -24.78
N LYS A 174 -12.58 12.39 -23.71
CA LYS A 174 -12.81 11.89 -22.34
C LYS A 174 -14.24 12.10 -21.82
N GLY A 175 -14.98 13.08 -22.33
CA GLY A 175 -16.35 13.36 -21.86
C GLY A 175 -16.39 13.55 -20.34
N SER A 176 -17.25 12.84 -19.63
CA SER A 176 -17.32 12.86 -18.15
C SER A 176 -16.28 11.97 -17.45
N ALA A 177 -15.52 11.16 -18.17
CA ALA A 177 -14.55 10.23 -17.58
C ALA A 177 -13.45 10.96 -16.78
N TYR A 178 -13.11 12.21 -17.12
CA TYR A 178 -12.12 13.00 -16.36
C TYR A 178 -12.50 13.17 -14.88
N MET A 179 -13.79 13.09 -14.54
CA MET A 179 -14.28 13.23 -13.16
C MET A 179 -13.97 11.98 -12.31
N LEU A 180 -13.67 10.86 -12.97
CA LEU A 180 -13.43 9.54 -12.38
C LEU A 180 -11.95 9.14 -12.44
N GLU A 181 -11.09 9.96 -13.04
CA GLU A 181 -9.64 9.71 -13.03
C GLU A 181 -9.04 9.99 -11.65
N HIS A 182 -7.99 9.24 -11.31
CA HIS A 182 -7.13 9.60 -10.19
C HIS A 182 -6.43 10.93 -10.48
N ILE A 183 -6.17 11.72 -9.43
CA ILE A 183 -5.57 13.05 -9.58
C ILE A 183 -4.05 12.95 -9.53
N ALA A 184 -3.53 12.44 -8.41
CA ALA A 184 -2.11 12.22 -8.19
C ALA A 184 -1.90 11.28 -6.99
N ILE A 185 -0.73 10.65 -6.93
CA ILE A 185 -0.30 9.82 -5.81
C ILE A 185 -0.23 10.67 -4.53
N GLY A 186 -0.84 10.18 -3.45
CA GLY A 186 -0.89 10.87 -2.16
C GLY A 186 -1.94 11.99 -2.06
N ASN A 187 -2.59 12.37 -3.16
CA ASN A 187 -3.67 13.37 -3.11
C ASN A 187 -4.98 12.75 -2.61
N LYS A 188 -5.93 13.61 -2.23
CA LYS A 188 -7.30 13.24 -1.87
C LYS A 188 -8.31 14.07 -2.64
N PHE A 189 -9.48 13.49 -2.92
CA PHE A 189 -10.64 14.27 -3.34
C PHE A 189 -11.18 15.10 -2.17
N GLY A 190 -11.94 16.15 -2.46
CA GLY A 190 -12.60 17.00 -1.44
C GLY A 190 -11.73 18.09 -0.84
N LEU A 191 -10.41 18.09 -1.09
CA LEU A 191 -9.50 19.15 -0.64
C LEU A 191 -9.58 20.43 -1.48
N ASP A 192 -10.03 20.33 -2.73
CA ASP A 192 -10.22 21.48 -3.61
C ASP A 192 -11.50 21.36 -4.45
N PRO A 193 -12.12 22.49 -4.86
CA PRO A 193 -13.38 22.48 -5.61
C PRO A 193 -13.31 21.85 -7.00
N LYS A 194 -12.12 21.74 -7.61
CA LYS A 194 -11.95 21.11 -8.93
C LYS A 194 -12.04 19.59 -8.84
N HIS A 195 -11.80 19.04 -7.66
CA HIS A 195 -11.74 17.60 -7.42
C HIS A 195 -12.64 17.17 -6.25
N PRO A 196 -13.97 17.26 -6.39
CA PRO A 196 -14.89 16.89 -5.33
C PRO A 196 -14.84 15.39 -5.01
N GLU A 197 -15.10 15.04 -3.75
CA GLU A 197 -15.25 13.66 -3.27
C GLU A 197 -16.43 12.94 -3.95
N ILE A 198 -17.51 13.68 -4.24
CA ILE A 198 -18.67 13.16 -4.95
C ILE A 198 -18.68 13.67 -6.38
N ALA A 199 -18.49 12.77 -7.34
CA ALA A 199 -18.78 13.04 -8.74
C ALA A 199 -20.29 13.09 -8.95
N ARG A 200 -20.77 14.11 -9.66
CA ARG A 200 -22.18 14.25 -10.05
C ARG A 200 -22.26 14.19 -11.56
N ILE A 201 -22.62 13.03 -12.09
CA ILE A 201 -22.58 12.75 -13.52
C ILE A 201 -24.02 12.61 -14.04
N ARG A 202 -24.27 13.19 -15.22
CA ARG A 202 -25.57 13.10 -15.89
C ARG A 202 -25.58 11.87 -16.81
N PRO A 203 -26.54 10.95 -16.66
CA PRO A 203 -26.73 9.86 -17.61
C PRO A 203 -27.05 10.38 -19.01
N GLU A 204 -26.48 9.75 -20.04
CA GLU A 204 -26.77 10.14 -21.42
C GLU A 204 -28.21 9.74 -21.82
N GLY A 205 -28.85 10.52 -22.70
CA GLY A 205 -30.25 10.28 -23.11
C GLY A 205 -31.35 10.79 -22.17
N GLN A 206 -31.03 11.13 -20.91
CA GLN A 206 -31.99 11.68 -19.94
C GLN A 206 -31.96 13.22 -19.84
N LYS A 207 -31.89 13.93 -20.97
CA LYS A 207 -31.84 15.41 -21.02
C LYS A 207 -33.02 16.12 -20.31
N GLN A 208 -34.12 15.42 -20.07
CA GLN A 208 -35.34 15.95 -19.43
C GLN A 208 -35.45 15.64 -17.92
N LYS A 209 -34.63 14.73 -17.36
CA LYS A 209 -34.57 14.50 -15.91
C LYS A 209 -33.34 15.21 -15.33
N HIS A 210 -33.55 16.08 -14.35
CA HIS A 210 -32.48 16.81 -13.67
C HIS A 210 -31.64 15.93 -12.71
N GLU A 211 -31.86 14.62 -12.71
CA GLU A 211 -31.25 13.72 -11.74
C GLU A 211 -29.79 13.42 -12.11
N LEU A 212 -28.88 13.83 -11.23
CA LEU A 212 -27.45 13.52 -11.33
C LEU A 212 -27.17 12.27 -10.49
N VAL A 213 -26.50 11.29 -11.09
CA VAL A 213 -25.98 10.15 -10.34
C VAL A 213 -24.79 10.62 -9.53
N LYS A 214 -24.84 10.36 -8.22
CA LYS A 214 -23.78 10.69 -7.28
C LYS A 214 -22.90 9.46 -7.10
N VAL A 215 -21.60 9.64 -7.28
CA VAL A 215 -20.60 8.58 -7.07
C VAL A 215 -19.58 9.11 -6.08
N ARG A 216 -19.48 8.49 -4.91
CA ARG A 216 -18.46 8.81 -3.91
C ARG A 216 -17.14 8.19 -4.35
N LYS A 217 -16.05 8.96 -4.30
CA LYS A 217 -14.76 8.58 -4.86
C LYS A 217 -13.68 8.58 -3.81
N VAL A 218 -12.81 7.57 -3.87
CA VAL A 218 -11.54 7.52 -3.18
C VAL A 218 -10.42 7.68 -4.21
N ASN A 219 -9.48 8.58 -3.94
CA ASN A 219 -8.34 8.78 -4.84
C ASN A 219 -7.27 7.73 -4.55
N GLY A 220 -6.90 6.95 -5.56
CA GLY A 220 -5.77 6.05 -5.49
C GLY A 220 -4.75 6.36 -6.57
N PHE A 221 -4.10 5.31 -7.05
CA PHE A 221 -3.25 5.33 -8.23
C PHE A 221 -3.14 3.89 -8.76
N HIS A 222 -2.74 3.75 -10.01
CA HIS A 222 -2.72 2.44 -10.66
C HIS A 222 -1.77 1.46 -9.93
N PRO A 223 -2.22 0.26 -9.51
CA PRO A 223 -1.43 -0.66 -8.70
C PRO A 223 -0.04 -0.96 -9.27
N SER A 224 0.04 -1.11 -10.60
CA SER A 224 1.31 -1.33 -11.32
C SER A 224 2.40 -0.29 -11.01
N HIS A 225 2.05 0.93 -10.61
CA HIS A 225 3.04 1.94 -10.23
C HIS A 225 3.91 1.46 -9.07
N ALA A 226 3.32 0.87 -8.03
CA ALA A 226 4.06 0.30 -6.92
C ALA A 226 4.65 -1.07 -7.30
N VAL A 227 3.86 -2.01 -7.83
CA VAL A 227 4.32 -3.41 -7.97
C VAL A 227 5.18 -3.70 -9.20
N ASN A 228 5.09 -2.87 -10.26
CA ASN A 228 5.85 -3.07 -11.51
C ASN A 228 6.91 -2.01 -11.77
N TYR A 229 6.60 -0.72 -11.57
CA TYR A 229 7.51 0.38 -11.96
C TYR A 229 8.43 0.83 -10.82
N HIS A 230 7.94 0.80 -9.58
CA HIS A 230 8.69 1.16 -8.36
C HIS A 230 8.65 0.02 -7.35
N SER A 231 8.86 -1.20 -7.85
CA SER A 231 8.69 -2.46 -7.13
C SER A 231 9.60 -2.65 -5.93
N HIS A 232 10.65 -1.83 -5.79
CA HIS A 232 11.60 -1.79 -4.69
C HIS A 232 11.26 -0.77 -3.60
N PHE A 233 10.27 0.10 -3.82
CA PHE A 233 9.97 1.20 -2.90
C PHE A 233 8.71 0.87 -2.10
N SER A 234 8.89 0.36 -0.88
CA SER A 234 7.83 -0.13 0.00
C SER A 234 6.79 0.91 0.41
N PRO A 235 7.09 2.22 0.56
CA PRO A 235 6.07 3.22 0.93
C PRO A 235 4.90 3.32 -0.05
N LEU A 236 5.14 3.08 -1.35
CA LEU A 236 4.05 3.04 -2.33
C LEU A 236 3.12 1.84 -2.12
N ARG A 237 3.65 0.70 -1.66
CA ARG A 237 2.85 -0.47 -1.31
C ARG A 237 2.07 -0.22 -0.02
N GLN A 238 2.68 0.40 1.00
CA GLN A 238 1.96 0.85 2.21
C GLN A 238 0.80 1.79 1.87
N LEU A 239 1.03 2.76 0.98
CA LEU A 239 -0.02 3.67 0.54
C LEU A 239 -1.15 2.94 -0.20
N GLN A 240 -0.87 1.89 -0.99
CA GLN A 240 -1.92 1.09 -1.63
C GLN A 240 -2.78 0.34 -0.60
N ILE A 241 -2.16 -0.23 0.42
CA ILE A 241 -2.88 -0.91 1.50
C ILE A 241 -3.74 0.09 2.28
N LEU A 242 -3.20 1.28 2.61
CA LEU A 242 -3.95 2.37 3.24
C LEU A 242 -5.14 2.81 2.39
N ILE A 243 -4.98 2.92 1.06
CA ILE A 243 -6.07 3.26 0.14
C ILE A 243 -7.13 2.15 0.12
N GLY A 244 -6.73 0.87 0.15
CA GLY A 244 -7.67 -0.25 0.27
C GLY A 244 -8.49 -0.19 1.57
N ALA A 245 -7.82 0.10 2.69
CA ALA A 245 -8.46 0.34 3.98
C ALA A 245 -9.40 1.56 3.93
N GLU A 246 -9.01 2.65 3.26
CA GLU A 246 -9.86 3.83 3.03
C GLU A 246 -11.12 3.46 2.25
N VAL A 247 -10.99 2.73 1.15
CA VAL A 247 -12.15 2.30 0.34
C VAL A 247 -13.12 1.47 1.19
N CYS A 248 -12.61 0.48 1.93
CA CYS A 248 -13.44 -0.37 2.78
C CYS A 248 -14.07 0.43 3.94
N GLY A 249 -13.31 1.31 4.59
CA GLY A 249 -13.83 2.13 5.69
C GLY A 249 -14.84 3.17 5.23
N VAL A 250 -14.65 3.76 4.05
CA VAL A 250 -15.62 4.68 3.44
C VAL A 250 -16.92 3.94 3.11
N TYR A 251 -16.81 2.70 2.62
CA TYR A 251 -17.96 1.85 2.32
C TYR A 251 -18.72 1.41 3.57
N ARG A 252 -18.01 1.11 4.66
CA ARG A 252 -18.59 0.82 5.98
C ARG A 252 -19.07 2.07 6.74
N ASN A 253 -18.79 3.27 6.23
CA ASN A 253 -19.03 4.55 6.89
C ASN A 253 -18.30 4.73 8.24
N ASP A 254 -17.10 4.13 8.38
CA ASP A 254 -16.27 4.24 9.59
C ASP A 254 -14.86 4.81 9.33
N TRP A 255 -14.62 5.34 8.12
CA TRP A 255 -13.36 6.00 7.79
C TRP A 255 -13.19 7.35 8.47
N ALA A 256 -12.08 7.51 9.20
CA ALA A 256 -11.61 8.77 9.73
C ALA A 256 -10.13 8.96 9.34
N GLU A 257 -9.80 10.11 8.74
CA GLU A 257 -8.42 10.40 8.34
C GLU A 257 -7.64 10.98 9.53
N GLU A 258 -6.54 10.32 9.87
CA GLU A 258 -5.61 10.78 10.91
C GLU A 258 -4.38 11.50 10.34
N GLN A 259 -3.61 12.16 11.21
CA GLN A 259 -2.46 12.95 10.77
C GLN A 259 -1.35 12.08 10.17
N TRP A 260 -1.05 10.93 10.76
CA TRP A 260 -0.01 10.02 10.26
C TRP A 260 -0.33 9.46 8.87
N MET A 261 -1.62 9.27 8.54
CA MET A 261 -2.05 8.85 7.19
C MET A 261 -1.68 9.90 6.15
N LYS A 262 -1.82 11.19 6.50
CA LYS A 262 -1.40 12.31 5.63
C LYS A 262 0.11 12.34 5.46
N ASP A 263 0.87 11.94 6.48
CA ASP A 263 2.33 11.90 6.42
C ASP A 263 2.80 10.81 5.45
N ILE A 264 2.20 9.61 5.46
CA ILE A 264 2.45 8.56 4.45
C ILE A 264 2.14 9.06 3.04
N ARG A 265 0.99 9.70 2.85
CA ARG A 265 0.58 10.29 1.56
C ARG A 265 1.57 11.35 1.07
N LYS A 266 2.03 12.23 1.96
CA LYS A 266 3.00 13.29 1.66
C LYS A 266 4.38 12.71 1.34
N HIS A 267 4.80 11.66 2.04
CA HIS A 267 6.05 10.97 1.75
C HIS A 267 6.02 10.39 0.32
N CYS A 268 4.94 9.67 -0.04
CA CYS A 268 4.79 9.10 -1.38
C CYS A 268 4.67 10.15 -2.50
N SER A 269 4.03 11.29 -2.25
CA SER A 269 3.89 12.35 -3.26
C SER A 269 5.22 13.04 -3.59
N ARG A 270 6.12 13.15 -2.60
CA ARG A 270 7.47 13.72 -2.78
C ARG A 270 8.41 12.85 -3.58
N TYR A 271 8.26 11.53 -3.51
CA TYR A 271 9.12 10.58 -4.23
C TYR A 271 9.21 10.88 -5.74
N ARG A 272 8.10 11.34 -6.34
CA ARG A 272 8.05 11.75 -7.76
C ARG A 272 8.94 12.97 -8.06
N SER A 273 9.02 13.92 -7.12
CA SER A 273 9.78 15.17 -7.28
C SER A 273 11.28 14.98 -7.12
N GLU A 274 11.70 14.06 -6.26
CA GLU A 274 13.12 13.85 -5.90
C GLU A 274 13.85 12.91 -6.88
N ARG A 275 13.16 11.95 -7.52
CA ARG A 275 13.78 11.16 -8.62
C ARG A 275 13.72 11.86 -9.98
N ALA A 276 12.81 12.82 -10.18
CA ALA A 276 12.86 13.70 -11.35
C ALA A 276 14.13 14.56 -11.36
N THR A 277 14.70 14.88 -10.19
CA THR A 277 15.96 15.64 -10.03
C THR A 277 17.22 14.76 -10.03
N LEU A 278 17.14 13.49 -9.64
CA LEU A 278 18.26 12.54 -9.83
C LEU A 278 18.45 12.15 -11.31
N SER A 279 17.37 12.12 -12.10
CA SER A 279 17.44 11.88 -13.55
C SER A 279 18.03 13.06 -14.34
N THR A 280 18.16 14.27 -13.78
CA THR A 280 18.72 15.44 -14.47
C THR A 280 20.20 15.68 -14.22
N LYS A 281 20.85 14.95 -13.30
CA LYS A 281 22.31 15.05 -13.09
C LYS A 281 23.16 14.14 -13.97
N SER A 282 22.55 13.23 -14.76
CA SER A 282 23.29 12.34 -15.69
C SER A 282 22.73 12.27 -17.11
N ARG A 283 21.72 13.07 -17.48
CA ARG A 283 21.22 13.11 -18.87
C ARG A 283 21.41 14.50 -19.46
N THR A 284 22.38 14.59 -20.36
CA THR A 284 22.53 15.67 -21.32
C THR A 284 21.17 16.02 -21.92
N ARG A 285 20.92 17.31 -21.94
CA ARG A 285 19.69 18.00 -22.28
C ARG A 285 19.30 17.72 -23.74
N GLU A 286 18.45 16.72 -23.96
CA GLU A 286 17.69 16.56 -25.20
C GLU A 286 16.20 16.37 -24.85
N SER A 287 15.37 17.18 -25.50
CA SER A 287 13.93 17.26 -25.33
C SER A 287 13.26 15.87 -25.40
N PRO A 288 12.28 15.57 -24.53
CA PRO A 288 11.66 14.26 -24.49
C PRO A 288 10.72 14.06 -25.70
N GLY A 289 11.18 13.29 -26.67
CA GLY A 289 10.33 12.67 -27.68
C GLY A 289 9.57 11.45 -27.12
N PRO A 290 8.50 10.96 -27.78
CA PRO A 290 7.49 10.07 -27.18
C PRO A 290 7.95 8.62 -26.93
N ASN A 291 9.16 8.23 -27.32
CA ASN A 291 9.56 6.81 -27.40
C ASN A 291 10.76 6.42 -26.49
N LYS A 292 11.06 7.16 -25.41
CA LYS A 292 12.16 6.81 -24.48
C LYS A 292 11.74 6.77 -23.00
N ALA A 293 10.52 6.34 -22.71
CA ALA A 293 10.11 6.01 -21.34
C ALA A 293 10.21 4.50 -21.10
N ARG A 294 10.93 4.13 -20.02
CA ARG A 294 11.12 2.80 -19.39
C ARG A 294 12.53 2.24 -19.55
N GLY A 295 13.47 2.75 -18.76
CA GLY A 295 14.68 1.98 -18.44
C GLY A 295 14.25 0.74 -17.69
N LYS A 296 14.39 -0.45 -18.29
CA LYS A 296 14.34 -1.70 -17.53
C LYS A 296 15.54 -1.63 -16.57
N MET A 297 15.29 -1.53 -15.27
CA MET A 297 16.36 -1.70 -14.27
C MET A 297 16.91 -3.12 -14.43
N TYR A 298 18.24 -3.25 -14.42
CA TYR A 298 18.93 -4.52 -14.40
C TYR A 298 19.32 -4.87 -12.96
N THR A 299 19.93 -6.04 -12.78
CA THR A 299 20.35 -6.51 -11.46
C THR A 299 21.27 -5.51 -10.73
N PRO A 300 22.22 -4.80 -11.38
CA PRO A 300 23.08 -3.83 -10.71
C PRO A 300 22.32 -2.67 -10.05
N GLU A 301 21.27 -2.14 -10.67
CA GLU A 301 20.50 -1.03 -10.11
C GLU A 301 19.75 -1.47 -8.82
N TYR A 302 19.24 -2.69 -8.78
CA TYR A 302 18.63 -3.24 -7.56
C TYR A 302 19.67 -3.61 -6.50
N GLN A 303 20.86 -4.05 -6.92
CA GLN A 303 21.98 -4.31 -6.02
C GLN A 303 22.41 -3.03 -5.30
N GLU A 304 22.51 -1.90 -6.00
CA GLU A 304 22.86 -0.61 -5.39
C GLU A 304 21.82 -0.16 -4.35
N LEU A 305 20.53 -0.25 -4.70
CA LEU A 305 19.44 0.05 -3.78
C LEU A 305 19.45 -0.87 -2.55
N TYR A 306 19.78 -2.14 -2.75
CA TYR A 306 19.93 -3.10 -1.67
C TYR A 306 21.10 -2.73 -0.73
N SER A 307 22.28 -2.41 -1.25
CA SER A 307 23.42 -1.96 -0.44
C SER A 307 23.12 -0.69 0.37
N GLU A 308 22.39 0.24 -0.25
CA GLU A 308 21.93 1.48 0.42
C GLU A 308 21.01 1.13 1.59
N ALA A 309 20.00 0.29 1.36
CA ALA A 309 19.10 -0.17 2.41
C ALA A 309 19.83 -0.88 3.56
N LEU A 310 20.80 -1.76 3.29
CA LEU A 310 21.59 -2.41 4.34
C LEU A 310 22.37 -1.39 5.19
N SER A 311 22.93 -0.37 4.54
CA SER A 311 23.71 0.67 5.21
C SER A 311 22.80 1.54 6.10
N GLU A 312 21.62 1.88 5.60
CA GLU A 312 20.59 2.60 6.35
C GLU A 312 20.10 1.79 7.56
N ILE A 313 19.71 0.52 7.37
CA ILE A 313 19.28 -0.38 8.46
C ILE A 313 20.33 -0.40 9.56
N LYS A 314 21.61 -0.62 9.21
CA LYS A 314 22.70 -0.65 10.20
C LYS A 314 22.83 0.68 10.95
N SER A 315 22.79 1.81 10.23
CA SER A 315 22.93 3.14 10.84
C SER A 315 21.77 3.51 11.76
N LEU A 316 20.57 3.00 11.48
CA LEU A 316 19.37 3.22 12.28
C LEU A 316 19.33 2.28 13.50
N ALA A 317 19.78 1.04 13.36
CA ALA A 317 19.74 0.04 14.42
C ALA A 317 20.67 0.37 15.60
N ASP A 318 21.89 0.83 15.32
CA ASP A 318 22.93 1.09 16.33
C ASP A 318 22.47 2.02 17.49
N PRO A 319 21.90 3.21 17.24
CA PRO A 319 21.39 4.07 18.31
C PRO A 319 20.13 3.52 19.00
N LEU A 320 19.30 2.74 18.28
CA LEU A 320 18.05 2.20 18.83
C LEU A 320 18.33 1.12 19.86
N ILE A 321 19.17 0.14 19.51
CA ILE A 321 19.56 -0.99 20.37
C ILE A 321 20.27 -0.51 21.64
N SER A 322 20.97 0.62 21.56
CA SER A 322 21.71 1.21 22.69
C SER A 322 20.84 2.07 23.62
N SER A 323 19.55 2.27 23.30
CA SER A 323 18.63 3.14 24.02
C SER A 323 17.42 2.38 24.54
N GLU A 324 16.76 2.89 25.58
CA GLU A 324 15.44 2.39 25.98
C GLU A 324 14.43 2.77 24.88
N GLU A 325 13.91 1.77 24.17
CA GLU A 325 13.10 1.99 22.97
C GLU A 325 11.72 2.51 23.34
N THR A 326 11.47 3.79 23.06
CA THR A 326 10.11 4.30 23.05
C THR A 326 9.45 4.06 21.69
N TYR A 327 8.13 3.86 21.70
CA TYR A 327 7.31 3.78 20.49
C TYR A 327 7.64 4.92 19.50
N GLY A 328 7.73 6.15 20.00
CA GLY A 328 8.00 7.33 19.17
C GLY A 328 9.37 7.30 18.49
N THR A 329 10.43 6.88 19.19
CA THR A 329 11.78 6.80 18.63
C THR A 329 11.88 5.71 17.56
N LEU A 330 11.33 4.51 17.84
CA LEU A 330 11.35 3.40 16.89
C LEU A 330 10.51 3.73 15.64
N LEU A 331 9.31 4.29 15.82
CA LEU A 331 8.44 4.71 14.72
C LEU A 331 9.13 5.75 13.82
N ALA A 332 9.76 6.76 14.42
CA ALA A 332 10.42 7.84 13.68
C ALA A 332 11.65 7.37 12.88
N SER A 333 12.25 6.23 13.26
CA SER A 333 13.43 5.68 12.58
C SER A 333 13.13 5.17 11.17
N GLY A 334 11.90 4.70 10.90
CA GLY A 334 11.54 4.04 9.65
C GLY A 334 12.27 2.70 9.42
N LEU A 335 12.79 2.06 10.46
CA LEU A 335 13.61 0.84 10.34
C LEU A 335 12.87 -0.31 9.61
N GLY A 336 11.59 -0.52 9.92
CA GLY A 336 10.75 -1.53 9.24
C GLY A 336 10.60 -1.27 7.74
N GLU A 337 10.46 -0.01 7.34
CA GLU A 337 10.43 0.41 5.92
C GLU A 337 11.72 0.01 5.19
N LYS A 338 12.89 0.23 5.82
CA LYS A 338 14.18 -0.12 5.21
C LYS A 338 14.38 -1.63 5.08
N CYS A 339 13.89 -2.40 6.04
CA CYS A 339 13.88 -3.86 5.96
C CYS A 339 12.98 -4.34 4.81
N ASN A 340 11.80 -3.73 4.64
CA ASN A 340 10.93 -3.98 3.48
C ASN A 340 11.61 -3.64 2.15
N ASP A 341 12.26 -2.48 2.03
CA ASP A 341 12.97 -2.08 0.82
C ASP A 341 14.11 -3.07 0.46
N ALA A 342 14.85 -3.56 1.46
CA ALA A 342 15.87 -4.58 1.27
C ALA A 342 15.29 -5.90 0.75
N SER A 343 14.18 -6.38 1.34
CA SER A 343 13.44 -7.55 0.87
C SER A 343 12.99 -7.38 -0.59
N LEU A 344 12.36 -6.25 -0.91
CA LEU A 344 11.84 -5.98 -2.26
C LEU A 344 12.95 -5.91 -3.31
N ALA A 345 14.10 -5.32 -2.99
CA ALA A 345 15.25 -5.28 -3.89
C ALA A 345 15.78 -6.69 -4.21
N LEU A 346 15.90 -7.56 -3.20
CA LEU A 346 16.28 -8.97 -3.36
C LEU A 346 15.28 -9.73 -4.24
N ARG A 347 13.97 -9.55 -4.02
CA ARG A 347 12.91 -10.16 -4.85
C ARG A 347 13.00 -9.74 -6.32
N GLN A 348 13.33 -8.48 -6.60
CA GLN A 348 13.53 -8.04 -7.98
C GLN A 348 14.78 -8.65 -8.61
N MET A 349 15.89 -8.75 -7.87
CA MET A 349 17.08 -9.46 -8.36
C MET A 349 16.77 -10.94 -8.65
N LEU A 350 16.01 -11.62 -7.80
CA LEU A 350 15.55 -13.00 -8.02
C LEU A 350 14.66 -13.12 -9.26
N ARG A 351 13.71 -12.21 -9.45
CA ARG A 351 12.82 -12.16 -10.63
C ARG A 351 13.62 -11.98 -11.93
N LEU A 352 14.62 -11.10 -11.92
CA LEU A 352 15.51 -10.88 -13.06
C LEU A 352 16.40 -12.10 -13.34
N LYS A 353 16.93 -12.75 -12.29
CA LYS A 353 17.71 -13.99 -12.41
C LYS A 353 16.87 -15.12 -13.03
N SER A 354 15.63 -15.29 -12.56
CA SER A 354 14.72 -16.36 -13.01
C SER A 354 14.26 -16.20 -14.47
N ARG A 355 14.18 -14.95 -14.97
CA ARG A 355 13.87 -14.66 -16.37
C ARG A 355 15.02 -14.96 -17.33
N GLY A 356 16.23 -15.18 -16.80
CA GLY A 356 17.45 -15.32 -17.58
C GLY A 356 17.96 -14.00 -18.16
N TRP A 357 19.22 -14.02 -18.60
CA TRP A 357 19.91 -12.84 -19.14
C TRP A 357 20.29 -13.09 -20.60
N GLN A 358 19.88 -12.20 -21.50
CA GLN A 358 20.27 -12.27 -22.90
C GLN A 358 21.59 -11.53 -23.11
N GLY A 359 22.61 -12.25 -23.61
CA GLY A 359 23.90 -11.68 -23.97
C GLY A 359 24.97 -11.77 -22.87
N PHE A 360 26.18 -12.19 -23.27
CA PHE A 360 27.29 -12.48 -22.36
C PHE A 360 27.73 -11.28 -21.49
N SER A 361 27.77 -10.07 -22.06
CA SER A 361 28.16 -8.85 -21.32
C SER A 361 27.16 -8.48 -20.22
N ILE A 362 25.86 -8.71 -20.45
CA ILE A 362 24.81 -8.45 -19.46
C ILE A 362 24.85 -9.50 -18.36
N ALA A 363 25.05 -10.77 -18.72
CA ALA A 363 25.21 -11.86 -17.76
C ALA A 363 26.34 -11.57 -16.77
N LYS A 364 27.54 -11.23 -17.26
CA LYS A 364 28.69 -10.93 -16.40
C LYS A 364 28.44 -9.76 -15.43
N LYS A 365 27.75 -8.71 -15.88
CA LYS A 365 27.38 -7.58 -15.00
C LYS A 365 26.40 -7.99 -13.91
N ASN A 366 25.42 -8.81 -14.27
CA ASN A 366 24.43 -9.30 -13.32
C ASN A 366 25.06 -10.27 -12.31
N GLU A 367 25.95 -11.16 -12.75
CA GLU A 367 26.71 -12.04 -11.85
C GLU A 367 27.54 -11.24 -10.84
N ALA A 368 28.31 -10.25 -11.31
CA ALA A 368 29.09 -9.39 -10.42
C ALA A 368 28.20 -8.63 -9.41
N ALA A 369 27.00 -8.20 -9.82
CA ALA A 369 26.04 -7.60 -8.91
C ALA A 369 25.53 -8.60 -7.85
N LEU A 370 25.26 -9.85 -8.23
CA LEU A 370 24.86 -10.89 -7.27
C LEU A 370 25.98 -11.25 -6.30
N GLU A 371 27.22 -11.35 -6.76
CA GLU A 371 28.39 -11.56 -5.90
C GLU A 371 28.56 -10.40 -4.91
N LYS A 372 28.37 -9.17 -5.37
CA LYS A 372 28.43 -7.98 -4.51
C LYS A 372 27.30 -7.97 -3.48
N ALA A 373 26.07 -8.32 -3.88
CA ALA A 373 24.95 -8.47 -2.94
C ALA A 373 25.30 -9.49 -1.85
N ALA A 374 25.84 -10.66 -2.21
CA ALA A 374 26.24 -11.69 -1.25
C ALA A 374 27.33 -11.18 -0.26
N ALA A 375 28.34 -10.46 -0.78
CA ALA A 375 29.39 -9.89 0.06
C ALA A 375 28.86 -8.78 1.00
N ASP A 376 27.93 -7.95 0.52
CA ASP A 376 27.31 -6.90 1.31
C ASP A 376 26.38 -7.49 2.39
N THR A 377 25.59 -8.53 2.08
CA THR A 377 24.77 -9.24 3.07
C THR A 377 25.64 -9.87 4.15
N TYR A 378 26.75 -10.53 3.79
CA TYR A 378 27.68 -11.10 4.76
C TYR A 378 28.27 -10.03 5.67
N ARG A 379 28.73 -8.92 5.09
CA ARG A 379 29.30 -7.82 5.86
C ARG A 379 28.27 -7.22 6.81
N PHE A 380 27.06 -6.97 6.31
CA PHE A 380 25.94 -6.51 7.12
C PHE A 380 25.68 -7.45 8.30
N ALA A 381 25.52 -8.75 8.05
CA ALA A 381 25.22 -9.71 9.10
C ALA A 381 26.31 -9.75 10.19
N VAL A 382 27.58 -9.83 9.79
CA VAL A 382 28.72 -9.87 10.73
C VAL A 382 28.88 -8.57 11.49
N GLU A 383 28.81 -7.42 10.81
CA GLU A 383 29.03 -6.13 11.43
C GLU A 383 27.88 -5.75 12.37
N THR A 384 26.63 -5.96 11.97
CA THR A 384 25.47 -5.67 12.83
C THR A 384 25.45 -6.59 14.04
N LYS A 385 25.80 -7.88 13.89
CA LYS A 385 25.88 -8.81 15.04
C LYS A 385 26.95 -8.42 16.07
N ARG A 386 28.03 -7.73 15.65
CA ARG A 386 29.06 -7.21 16.57
C ARG A 386 28.59 -5.99 17.39
N LEU A 387 27.55 -5.30 16.94
CA LEU A 387 26.96 -4.19 17.68
C LEU A 387 26.06 -4.68 18.82
N LEU A 388 25.52 -5.91 18.70
CA LEU A 388 24.66 -6.49 19.72
C LEU A 388 25.48 -6.88 20.97
N PRO A 389 25.00 -6.55 22.18
CA PRO A 389 25.57 -7.05 23.43
C PRO A 389 25.73 -8.58 23.41
N SER A 390 26.78 -9.08 24.07
CA SER A 390 26.92 -10.52 24.27
C SER A 390 25.91 -10.98 25.32
N PRO A 391 25.16 -12.07 25.10
CA PRO A 391 24.20 -12.56 26.09
C PRO A 391 24.97 -12.98 27.35
N THR A 392 24.76 -12.26 28.46
CA THR A 392 25.29 -12.63 29.78
C THR A 392 24.33 -13.58 30.49
N GLN A 393 24.84 -14.54 31.26
CA GLN A 393 23.99 -15.44 32.06
C GLN A 393 23.03 -14.68 33.00
N ALA A 394 23.41 -13.48 33.48
CA ALA A 394 22.58 -12.66 34.36
C ALA A 394 21.38 -11.98 33.67
N SER A 395 21.40 -11.79 32.34
CA SER A 395 20.26 -11.22 31.60
C SER A 395 19.23 -12.27 31.20
N GLN A 396 19.46 -13.55 31.53
CA GLN A 396 18.46 -14.62 31.41
C GLN A 396 17.63 -14.81 32.69
N ASP A 397 18.10 -14.27 33.82
CA ASP A 397 17.47 -14.42 35.15
C ASP A 397 16.56 -13.23 35.53
N PHE A 398 16.65 -12.11 34.80
CA PHE A 398 15.80 -10.94 34.97
C PHE A 398 15.17 -10.60 33.61
N ASP A 399 13.86 -10.36 33.57
CA ASP A 399 13.04 -10.03 32.38
C ASP A 399 13.41 -8.68 31.70
N ASP A 400 14.70 -8.31 31.67
CA ASP A 400 15.24 -7.01 31.25
C ASP A 400 15.98 -7.12 29.90
N VAL A 401 15.51 -8.02 29.01
CA VAL A 401 16.07 -8.20 27.66
C VAL A 401 15.42 -7.19 26.72
N ASN A 402 16.25 -6.37 26.07
CA ASN A 402 15.80 -5.47 25.01
C ASN A 402 15.17 -6.28 23.86
N SER A 403 13.87 -6.08 23.61
CA SER A 403 13.10 -6.82 22.60
C SER A 403 13.64 -6.61 21.18
N LEU A 404 14.10 -5.40 20.84
CA LEU A 404 14.67 -5.12 19.53
C LEU A 404 16.00 -5.87 19.34
N GLU A 405 16.83 -5.97 20.38
CA GLU A 405 18.07 -6.76 20.37
C GLU A 405 17.78 -8.23 20.04
N GLU A 406 16.77 -8.83 20.66
CA GLU A 406 16.36 -10.21 20.40
C GLU A 406 15.86 -10.38 18.95
N ILE A 407 15.01 -9.46 18.48
CA ILE A 407 14.52 -9.42 17.10
C ILE A 407 15.69 -9.39 16.11
N PHE A 408 16.68 -8.51 16.33
CA PHE A 408 17.86 -8.44 15.48
C PHE A 408 18.70 -9.71 15.54
N ARG A 409 18.97 -10.25 16.73
CA ARG A 409 19.79 -11.46 16.89
C ARG A 409 19.18 -12.63 16.10
N LYS A 410 17.90 -12.89 16.32
CA LYS A 410 17.14 -13.96 15.64
C LYS A 410 17.13 -13.78 14.12
N ASN A 411 16.89 -12.56 13.62
CA ASN A 411 16.79 -12.33 12.18
C ASN A 411 18.16 -12.26 11.48
N LEU A 412 19.22 -11.79 12.15
CA LEU A 412 20.58 -11.83 11.62
C LEU A 412 21.10 -13.25 11.49
N ASP A 413 20.69 -14.17 12.37
CA ASP A 413 21.01 -15.60 12.23
C ASP A 413 20.34 -16.18 10.97
N ARG A 414 19.06 -15.89 10.73
CA ARG A 414 18.35 -16.27 9.48
C ARG A 414 19.01 -15.70 8.23
N ILE A 415 19.40 -14.42 8.26
CA ILE A 415 20.11 -13.77 7.15
C ILE A 415 21.47 -14.44 6.92
N SER A 416 22.16 -14.84 7.99
CA SER A 416 23.45 -15.51 7.91
C SER A 416 23.34 -16.91 7.28
N GLU A 417 22.27 -17.64 7.58
CA GLU A 417 21.98 -18.96 6.98
C GLU A 417 21.78 -18.90 5.47
N CYS A 418 21.35 -17.75 4.93
CA CYS A 418 21.18 -17.53 3.50
C CYS A 418 22.50 -17.36 2.73
N ILE A 419 23.64 -17.32 3.43
CA ILE A 419 24.96 -17.07 2.85
C ILE A 419 25.80 -18.34 2.89
N THR A 420 26.25 -18.78 1.72
CA THR A 420 27.21 -19.90 1.61
C THR A 420 28.59 -19.38 1.20
N THR A 421 29.63 -19.77 1.93
CA THR A 421 31.01 -19.49 1.53
C THR A 421 31.42 -20.46 0.43
N VAL A 422 31.65 -19.96 -0.78
CA VAL A 422 32.05 -20.78 -1.94
C VAL A 422 33.57 -20.95 -1.97
N ARG A 423 34.31 -19.87 -1.70
CA ARG A 423 35.77 -19.80 -1.55
C ARG A 423 36.13 -18.71 -0.55
N PRO A 424 37.37 -18.61 -0.05
CA PRO A 424 37.75 -17.51 0.85
C PRO A 424 37.36 -16.15 0.26
N ARG A 425 36.51 -15.40 0.97
CA ARG A 425 35.96 -14.08 0.58
C ARG A 425 35.06 -14.06 -0.66
N VAL A 426 34.55 -15.23 -1.09
CA VAL A 426 33.57 -15.35 -2.18
C VAL A 426 32.33 -16.04 -1.64
N TYR A 427 31.19 -15.35 -1.73
CA TYR A 427 29.93 -15.77 -1.15
C TYR A 427 28.88 -15.99 -2.23
N ALA A 428 28.02 -16.98 -2.00
CA ALA A 428 26.76 -17.14 -2.70
C ALA A 428 25.62 -16.77 -1.75
N LEU A 429 24.59 -16.13 -2.30
CA LEU A 429 23.40 -15.70 -1.56
C LEU A 429 22.17 -16.41 -2.10
N ASP A 430 21.42 -17.07 -1.22
CA ASP A 430 20.04 -17.41 -1.50
C ASP A 430 19.19 -16.14 -1.47
N LEU A 431 18.90 -15.58 -2.64
CA LEU A 431 18.11 -14.37 -2.78
C LEU A 431 16.69 -14.53 -2.24
N GLY A 432 16.10 -15.73 -2.36
CA GLY A 432 14.75 -16.01 -1.88
C GLY A 432 14.72 -16.02 -0.36
N GLY A 433 15.52 -16.90 0.25
CA GLY A 433 15.65 -16.97 1.70
C GLY A 433 16.05 -15.64 2.35
N ALA A 434 16.99 -14.90 1.74
CA ALA A 434 17.40 -13.60 2.25
C ALA A 434 16.26 -12.57 2.19
N ALA A 435 15.48 -12.55 1.09
CA ALA A 435 14.33 -11.66 0.98
C ALA A 435 13.28 -11.97 2.05
N ASP A 436 13.00 -13.24 2.29
CA ASP A 436 12.07 -13.68 3.34
C ASP A 436 12.59 -13.34 4.74
N ALA A 437 13.90 -13.45 4.98
CA ALA A 437 14.51 -13.07 6.26
C ALA A 437 14.42 -11.55 6.54
N PHE A 438 14.65 -10.69 5.54
CA PHE A 438 14.46 -9.24 5.69
C PHE A 438 12.99 -8.86 5.86
N LEU A 439 12.08 -9.56 5.15
CA LEU A 439 10.65 -9.37 5.35
C LEU A 439 10.23 -9.76 6.77
N GLN A 440 10.73 -10.87 7.29
CA GLN A 440 10.45 -11.26 8.68
C GLN A 440 10.97 -10.23 9.67
N LEU A 441 12.19 -9.72 9.48
CA LEU A 441 12.71 -8.65 10.34
C LEU A 441 11.76 -7.43 10.34
N ALA A 442 11.24 -7.04 9.17
CA ALA A 442 10.24 -5.98 9.09
C ALA A 442 8.94 -6.34 9.84
N VAL A 443 8.45 -7.58 9.72
CA VAL A 443 7.26 -8.06 10.43
C VAL A 443 7.45 -8.04 11.95
N ASP A 444 8.60 -8.51 12.42
CA ASP A 444 8.93 -8.55 13.85
C ASP A 444 9.00 -7.10 14.41
N ILE A 445 9.60 -6.15 13.66
CA ILE A 445 9.64 -4.73 14.03
C ILE A 445 8.23 -4.11 14.07
N GLU A 446 7.40 -4.34 13.05
CA GLU A 446 6.02 -3.82 13.03
C GLU A 446 5.15 -4.44 14.13
N THR A 447 5.44 -5.69 14.52
CA THR A 447 4.74 -6.34 15.64
C THR A 447 5.14 -5.71 16.97
N MET A 448 6.44 -5.47 17.19
CA MET A 448 6.91 -4.74 18.37
C MET A 448 6.33 -3.32 18.45
N LEU A 449 6.26 -2.60 17.32
CA LEU A 449 5.62 -1.28 17.27
C LEU A 449 4.15 -1.32 17.65
N LEU A 450 3.42 -2.37 17.26
CA LEU A 450 2.02 -2.56 17.66
C LEU A 450 1.91 -2.77 19.18
N GLU A 451 2.74 -3.65 19.74
CA GLU A 451 2.76 -3.95 21.17
C GLU A 451 3.09 -2.71 22.01
N LEU A 452 4.11 -1.94 21.61
CA LEU A 452 4.47 -0.68 22.26
C LEU A 452 3.35 0.36 22.20
N LEU A 453 2.62 0.43 21.09
CA LEU A 453 1.48 1.34 20.93
C LEU A 453 0.32 0.93 21.83
N GLU A 454 0.00 -0.37 21.89
CA GLU A 454 -1.05 -0.91 22.76
C GLU A 454 -0.72 -0.66 24.24
N GLN A 455 0.53 -0.90 24.65
CA GLN A 455 1.00 -0.60 26.01
C GLN A 455 0.85 0.89 26.35
N GLN A 456 1.26 1.78 25.43
CA GLN A 456 1.14 3.22 25.64
C GLN A 456 -0.32 3.67 25.79
N GLU A 457 -1.25 3.06 25.04
CA GLU A 457 -2.68 3.34 25.17
C GLU A 457 -3.26 2.84 26.50
N GLU A 458 -2.86 1.66 26.96
CA GLU A 458 -3.26 1.10 28.25
C GLU A 458 -2.76 1.97 29.42
N ASP A 459 -1.50 2.39 29.39
CA ASP A 459 -0.91 3.26 30.42
C ASP A 459 -1.65 4.59 30.53
N LEU A 460 -2.04 5.19 29.40
CA LEU A 460 -2.84 6.43 29.37
C LEU A 460 -4.24 6.24 29.98
N ILE A 461 -4.87 5.09 29.76
CA ILE A 461 -6.17 4.76 30.38
C ILE A 461 -6.01 4.62 31.90
N ILE A 462 -4.98 3.90 32.34
CA ILE A 462 -4.69 3.70 33.77
C ILE A 462 -4.39 5.05 34.44
N GLU A 463 -3.56 5.89 33.83
CA GLU A 463 -3.25 7.22 34.35
C GLU A 463 -4.50 8.09 34.46
N GLY A 464 -5.37 8.09 33.43
CA GLY A 464 -6.64 8.81 33.46
C GLY A 464 -7.56 8.35 34.60
N LEU A 465 -7.65 7.03 34.84
CA LEU A 465 -8.41 6.47 35.96
C LEU A 465 -7.82 6.85 37.32
N LEU A 466 -6.49 6.85 37.45
CA LEU A 466 -5.80 7.27 38.68
C LEU A 466 -6.00 8.76 38.96
N GLN A 467 -5.95 9.62 37.93
CA GLN A 467 -6.24 11.06 38.07
C GLN A 467 -7.70 11.30 38.49
N GLU A 468 -8.66 10.56 37.92
CA GLU A 468 -10.07 10.64 38.31
C GLU A 468 -10.28 10.19 39.77
N LEU A 469 -9.64 9.09 40.19
CA LEU A 469 -9.68 8.58 41.56
C LEU A 469 -9.09 9.60 42.54
N THR A 470 -7.93 10.17 42.20
CA THR A 470 -7.25 11.21 43.01
C THR A 470 -8.13 12.45 43.16
N SER A 471 -8.75 12.91 42.07
CA SER A 471 -9.71 14.03 42.10
C SER A 471 -10.94 13.73 42.98
N LYS A 472 -11.44 12.49 42.98
CA LYS A 472 -12.54 12.06 43.86
C LYS A 472 -12.12 12.05 45.32
N ILE A 473 -10.92 11.55 45.64
CA ILE A 473 -10.37 11.55 47.00
C ILE A 473 -10.17 12.98 47.51
N ASP A 474 -9.63 13.88 46.69
CA ASP A 474 -9.43 15.29 47.05
C ASP A 474 -10.77 16.02 47.28
N LYS A 475 -11.80 15.71 46.49
CA LYS A 475 -13.16 16.24 46.72
C LYS A 475 -13.78 15.69 48.00
N MET A 476 -13.50 14.44 48.37
CA MET A 476 -13.95 13.85 49.63
C MET A 476 -13.21 14.41 50.84
N SER A 477 -11.91 14.70 50.73
CA SER A 477 -11.11 15.28 51.81
C SER A 477 -11.49 16.75 52.07
N LEU A 478 -11.75 17.55 51.02
CA LEU A 478 -12.26 18.92 51.14
C LEU A 478 -13.67 19.00 51.75
N ALA A 479 -14.55 18.03 51.44
CA ALA A 479 -15.89 17.97 52.02
C ALA A 479 -15.88 17.67 53.55
N GLN A 480 -14.82 17.08 54.08
CA GLN A 480 -14.66 16.82 55.52
C GLN A 480 -14.07 18.02 56.29
N VAL A 481 -13.31 18.92 55.64
CA VAL A 481 -12.69 20.08 56.30
C VAL A 481 -13.67 21.25 56.52
N ILE A 482 -14.74 21.37 55.72
CA ILE A 482 -15.71 22.48 55.84
C ILE A 482 -16.72 22.29 57.00
N LYS A 483 -16.78 21.10 57.62
CA LYS A 483 -17.70 20.82 58.75
C LYS A 483 -17.09 20.97 60.16
N ALA A 484 -15.90 21.55 60.29
CA ALA A 484 -15.23 21.73 61.58
C ALA A 484 -14.74 23.17 61.83
N VAL A 485 -15.62 24.16 61.69
CA VAL A 485 -15.46 25.46 62.39
C VAL A 485 -16.83 25.86 62.97
N PRO A 486 -17.11 25.61 64.26
CA PRO A 486 -18.29 26.16 64.92
C PRO A 486 -18.09 27.67 65.16
N GLN A 487 -19.04 28.47 64.69
CA GLN A 487 -19.22 29.85 65.14
C GLN A 487 -19.59 29.83 66.64
N SER A 488 -18.70 30.30 67.50
CA SER A 488 -19.00 30.60 68.89
C SER A 488 -19.78 31.91 68.97
N GLN A 489 -21.08 31.83 69.27
CA GLN A 489 -21.90 32.96 69.73
C GLN A 489 -21.77 33.13 71.25
N GLU A 490 -21.80 34.41 71.64
CA GLU A 490 -21.66 35.05 72.95
C GLU A 490 -22.61 34.55 74.04
N VAL A 491 -22.19 34.62 75.30
CA VAL A 491 -23.07 35.04 76.42
C VAL A 491 -22.27 35.80 77.49
N SER A 492 -22.66 37.05 77.71
CA SER A 492 -22.33 37.93 78.85
C SER A 492 -23.09 37.52 80.13
N SER A 493 -22.56 37.87 81.31
CA SER A 493 -23.27 37.87 82.60
C SER A 493 -22.58 38.84 83.56
N PRO A 494 -23.24 39.36 84.63
CA PRO A 494 -24.63 39.75 84.80
C PRO A 494 -24.86 41.27 84.65
#